data_AF-A0A843GYB6-F1
#
_entry.id   AF-A0A843GYB6-F1
#
_cell.length_a   1.000
_cell.length_b   1.000
_cell.length_c   1.000
_cell.angle_alpha   90.00
_cell.angle_beta   90.00
_cell.angle_gamma   90.00
#
_symmetry.space_group_name_H-M   'P 1'
#
loop_
_entity.id
_entity.type
_entity.pdbx_description
1 polymer ?
#
loop_
_entity_poly.entity_id
_entity_poly.type
_entity_poly.pdbx_seq_one_letter_code
_entity_poly.pdbx_strand_id
1 'polypeptide(L)' 'MDIKEIRTKAMLTQREFAKVLGVSLGIVQKWEQKNVEPSLRYKRKIVEFCKENKIVIII' A
#
# COMPACT_ATOMS: atom_id res chain seq x y z
N MET A 1 0.12 6.61 -7.82
CA MET A 1 -0.47 6.00 -6.59
C MET A 1 0.49 6.20 -5.44
N ASP A 2 0.10 6.98 -4.44
CA ASP A 2 0.91 7.21 -3.25
C ASP A 2 0.63 6.13 -2.19
N ILE A 3 1.59 5.23 -1.99
CA ILE A 3 1.47 4.11 -1.05
C ILE A 3 1.49 4.58 0.41
N LYS A 4 2.26 5.64 0.69
CA LYS A 4 2.37 6.19 2.04
C LYS A 4 1.04 6.82 2.43
N GLU A 5 0.43 7.59 1.52
CA GLU A 5 -0.87 8.23 1.72
C GLU A 5 -1.97 7.19 2.01
N ILE A 6 -2.06 6.14 1.18
CA ILE A 6 -3.02 5.04 1.36
C ILE A 6 -2.86 4.41 2.74
N ARG A 7 -1.62 4.06 3.12
CA ARG A 7 -1.34 3.46 4.42
C ARG A 7 -1.70 4.38 5.57
N THR A 8 -1.35 5.67 5.48
CA THR A 8 -1.64 6.63 6.56
C THR A 8 -3.13 6.91 6.70
N LYS A 9 -3.89 6.93 5.60
CA LYS A 9 -5.36 7.02 5.64
C LYS A 9 -5.99 5.81 6.33
N ALA A 10 -5.36 4.64 6.25
CA ALA A 10 -5.76 3.45 6.99
C ALA A 10 -5.26 3.40 8.44
N MET A 11 -4.51 4.42 8.91
CA MET A 11 -3.89 4.45 10.24
C MET A 11 -2.97 3.26 10.56
N LEU A 12 -2.32 2.68 9.53
CA LEU A 12 -1.44 1.52 9.69
C LEU A 12 0.04 1.93 9.75
N THR A 13 0.81 1.21 10.56
CA THR A 13 2.28 1.21 10.46
C THR A 13 2.73 0.50 9.18
N GLN A 14 3.96 0.75 8.72
CA GLN A 14 4.52 0.05 7.54
C GLN A 14 4.51 -1.48 7.73
N ARG A 15 4.70 -1.96 8.97
CA ARG A 15 4.72 -3.39 9.30
C ARG A 15 3.33 -4.00 9.21
N GLU A 16 2.29 -3.33 9.70
CA GLU A 16 0.90 -3.80 9.58
C GLU A 16 0.44 -3.81 8.13
N PHE A 17 0.76 -2.75 7.38
CA PHE A 17 0.40 -2.70 5.97
C PHE A 17 1.10 -3.78 5.14
N ALA A 18 2.37 -4.09 5.46
CA ALA A 18 3.07 -5.21 4.87
C ALA A 18 2.39 -6.55 5.16
N LYS A 19 1.91 -6.77 6.39
CA LYS A 19 1.13 -7.97 6.77
C LYS A 19 -0.17 -8.06 5.97
N VAL A 20 -0.91 -6.96 5.85
CA VAL A 20 -2.16 -6.90 5.06
C VAL A 20 -1.92 -7.30 3.61
N LEU A 21 -0.85 -6.79 2.99
CA LEU A 21 -0.55 -7.09 1.58
C LEU A 21 0.14 -8.44 1.37
N GLY A 22 0.62 -9.08 2.44
CA GLY A 22 1.40 -10.32 2.40
C GLY A 22 2.79 -10.13 1.80
N VAL A 23 3.47 -9.04 2.17
CA VAL A 23 4.83 -8.70 1.73
C VAL A 23 5.74 -8.42 2.93
N SER A 24 7.05 -8.34 2.71
CA SER A 24 7.97 -7.90 3.76
C SER A 24 7.93 -6.38 3.95
N LEU A 25 8.32 -5.92 5.15
CA LEU A 25 8.42 -4.50 5.48
C LEU A 25 9.27 -3.71 4.46
N GLY A 26 10.40 -4.28 4.03
CA GLY A 26 11.31 -3.63 3.09
C GLY A 26 10.69 -3.37 1.71
N ILE A 27 9.69 -4.16 1.30
CA ILE A 27 8.96 -3.92 0.05
C ILE A 27 8.08 -2.68 0.17
N VAL A 28 7.33 -2.54 1.28
CA VAL A 28 6.51 -1.34 1.55
C VAL A 28 7.39 -0.09 1.61
N GLN A 29 8.55 -0.17 2.29
CA GLN A 29 9.50 0.94 2.35
C GLN A 29 9.99 1.39 0.97
N LYS A 30 10.35 0.44 0.08
CA LYS A 30 10.76 0.75 -1.30
C LYS A 30 9.66 1.42 -2.10
N TRP A 31 8.41 0.98 -1.94
CA TRP A 31 7.27 1.58 -2.62
C TRP A 31 6.98 3.00 -2.12
N GLU A 32 7.07 3.25 -0.81
CA GLU A 32 6.87 4.58 -0.23
C GLU A 32 7.99 5.56 -0.60
N GLN A 33 9.21 5.06 -0.78
CA GLN A 33 10.36 5.85 -1.23
C GLN A 33 10.36 6.09 -2.76
N LYS A 34 9.37 5.58 -3.50
CA LYS A 34 9.27 5.64 -4.98
C LYS A 34 10.47 5.04 -5.72
N ASN A 35 11.27 4.20 -5.06
CA ASN A 35 12.42 3.53 -5.65
C ASN A 35 11.99 2.35 -6.54
N VAL A 36 10.85 1.74 -6.23
CA VAL A 36 10.29 0.59 -6.96
C VAL A 36 8.78 0.74 -6.96
N GLU A 37 8.13 0.50 -8.10
CA GLU A 37 6.68 0.46 -8.19
C GLU A 37 6.13 -0.93 -7.82
N PRO A 38 4.94 -1.04 -7.20
CA PRO A 38 4.29 -2.32 -6.98
C PRO A 38 4.00 -3.00 -8.32
N SER A 39 4.15 -4.33 -8.40
CA SER A 39 3.72 -5.08 -9.58
C SER A 39 2.20 -5.04 -9.74
N LEU A 40 1.68 -5.37 -10.93
CA LEU A 40 0.23 -5.37 -11.19
C LEU A 40 -0.56 -6.21 -10.16
N ARG A 41 0.00 -7.34 -9.72
CA ARG A 41 -0.57 -8.19 -8.66
C ARG A 41 -0.80 -7.40 -7.37
N TYR A 42 0.19 -6.61 -6.93
CA TYR A 42 0.08 -5.81 -5.71
C TYR A 42 -0.73 -4.54 -5.91
N LYS A 43 -0.69 -3.91 -7.10
CA LYS A 43 -1.58 -2.81 -7.44
C LYS A 43 -3.05 -3.23 -7.30
N ARG A 44 -3.43 -4.43 -7.77
CA ARG A 44 -4.77 -4.99 -7.58
C ARG A 44 -5.13 -5.18 -6.10
N LYS A 45 -4.25 -5.80 -5.32
CA LYS A 45 -4.44 -5.95 -3.86
C LYS A 45 -4.61 -4.63 -3.13
N ILE A 46 -3.82 -3.63 -3.48
CA ILE A 46 -3.89 -2.28 -2.86
C ILE A 46 -5.22 -1.61 -3.22
N VAL A 47 -5.68 -1.74 -4.47
CA VAL A 47 -7.00 -1.21 -4.88
C VAL A 47 -8.14 -1.91 -4.14
N GLU A 48 -8.07 -3.24 -3.98
CA GLU A 48 -9.05 -4.01 -3.21
C GLU A 48 -9.07 -3.58 -1.73
N PHE A 49 -7.90 -3.47 -1.11
CA PHE A 49 -7.75 -2.94 0.24
C PHE A 49 -8.36 -1.53 0.37
N CYS A 50 -8.11 -0.63 -0.58
CA CYS A 50 -8.70 0.71 -0.56
C CYS A 50 -10.22 0.68 -0.67
N LYS A 51 -10.80 -0.21 -1.48
CA LYS A 51 -12.26 -0.37 -1.59
C LYS A 51 -12.87 -0.83 -0.27
N GLU A 52 -12.28 -1.84 0.37
CA GLU A 52 -12.73 -2.35 1.68
C GLU A 52 -12.67 -1.28 2.77
N ASN A 53 -11.63 -0.46 2.76
CA ASN A 53 -11.41 0.60 3.75
C ASN A 53 -12.01 1.96 3.35
N LYS A 54 -12.76 2.03 2.24
CA LYS A 54 -13.36 3.27 1.70
C LYS A 54 -12.34 4.41 1.50
N ILE A 55 -11.12 4.05 1.14
CA ILE A 55 -10.02 4.98 0.86
C ILE A 55 -10.14 5.45 -0.58
N VAL A 56 -10.38 6.76 -0.78
CA VAL A 56 -10.34 7.38 -2.10
C VAL A 56 -8.88 7.53 -2.54
N ILE A 57 -8.54 6.87 -3.65
CA ILE A 57 -7.27 7.02 -4.34
C ILE A 57 -7.44 8.12 -5.39
N ILE A 58 -6.67 9.20 -5.29
CA ILE A 58 -6.51 10.14 -6.41
C ILE A 58 -5.39 9.57 -7.26
N ILE A 59 -5.72 9.16 -8.49
CA ILE A 59 -4.80 8.46 -9.40
C ILE A 59 -3.96 9.47 -10.16
#